data_AF-A0A7L8W742-F1
#
_entry.id   AF-A0A7L8W742-F1
#
_cell.length_a   1.000
_cell.length_b   1.000
_cell.length_c   1.000
_cell.angle_alpha   90.00
_cell.angle_beta   90.00
_cell.angle_gamma   90.00
#
_symmetry.space_group_name_H-M   'P 1'
#
loop_
_entity.id
_entity.type
_entity.pdbx_description
1 polymer ?
#
loop_
_entity_poly.entity_id
_entity_poly.type
_entity_poly.pdbx_seq_one_letter_code
_entity_poly.pdbx_strand_id
1 'polypeptide(L)' 'MPIYEVAQSVGFPNKTYFYDKYRTYFGHSPKDERK' A
#
# COMPACT_ATOMS: atom_id res chain seq x y z
N MET A 1 -10.71 4.94 3.67
CA MET A 1 -9.98 5.12 2.40
C MET A 1 -9.50 3.78 1.85
N PRO A 2 -10.07 3.26 0.75
CA PRO A 2 -9.54 2.10 0.02
C PRO A 2 -8.02 2.16 -0.18
N ILE A 3 -7.33 1.02 -0.13
CA ILE A 3 -5.86 0.96 -0.30
C ILE A 3 -5.43 1.56 -1.66
N TYR A 4 -6.30 1.45 -2.65
CA TYR A 4 -6.11 2.08 -3.96
C TYR A 4 -6.05 3.61 -3.90
N GLU A 5 -6.94 4.24 -3.12
CA GLU A 5 -6.94 5.70 -2.93
C GLU A 5 -5.72 6.17 -2.14
N VAL A 6 -5.28 5.37 -1.15
CA VAL A 6 -4.02 5.63 -0.43
C VAL A 6 -2.85 5.55 -1.41
N ALA A 7 -2.77 4.50 -2.23
CA ALA A 7 -1.70 4.36 -3.22
C ALA A 7 -1.64 5.56 -4.18
N GLN A 8 -2.78 6.02 -4.68
CA GLN A 8 -2.84 7.22 -5.52
C GLN A 8 -2.43 8.50 -4.78
N SER A 9 -2.83 8.67 -3.52
CA SER A 9 -2.50 9.88 -2.74
C SER A 9 -1.01 9.99 -2.43
N VAL A 10 -0.30 8.86 -2.28
CA VAL A 10 1.17 8.85 -2.13
C VAL A 10 1.93 8.86 -3.47
N GLY A 11 1.22 8.98 -4.60
CA GLY A 11 1.84 9.09 -5.92
C GLY A 11 2.22 7.75 -6.57
N PHE A 12 1.68 6.63 -6.10
CA PHE A 12 1.93 5.33 -6.71
C PHE A 12 0.98 5.06 -7.88
N PRO A 13 1.50 4.68 -9.06
CA PRO A 13 0.69 4.52 -10.27
C PRO A 13 -0.16 3.25 -10.27
N ASN A 14 0.19 2.25 -9.46
CA ASN A 14 -0.60 1.02 -9.37
C ASN A 14 -0.55 0.41 -7.96
N LYS A 15 -1.60 -0.34 -7.61
CA LYS A 15 -1.75 -0.96 -6.29
C LYS A 15 -0.69 -2.01 -5.99
N THR A 16 -0.27 -2.78 -6.98
CA THR A 16 0.70 -3.88 -6.82
C THR A 16 2.05 -3.35 -6.37
N TYR A 17 2.52 -2.29 -7.04
CA TYR A 17 3.76 -1.60 -6.73
C TYR A 17 3.71 -0.93 -5.36
N PHE A 18 2.55 -0.39 -4.98
CA PHE A 18 2.33 0.09 -3.62
C PHE A 18 2.46 -1.04 -2.59
N TYR A 19 1.82 -2.20 -2.80
CA TYR A 19 1.95 -3.36 -1.91
C TYR A 19 3.40 -3.84 -1.79
N ASP A 20 4.12 -3.95 -2.90
CA ASP A 20 5.52 -4.39 -2.91
C ASP A 20 6.43 -3.41 -2.14
N LYS A 21 6.27 -2.11 -2.39
CA LYS A 21 7.04 -1.07 -1.67
C LYS A 21 6.69 -1.02 -0.20
N TYR A 22 5.40 -1.09 0.12
CA TYR A 22 4.93 -1.09 1.49
C TYR A 22 5.45 -2.32 2.24
N ARG A 23 5.39 -3.51 1.65
CA ARG A 23 5.93 -4.73 2.26
C ARG A 23 7.45 -4.71 2.39
N THR A 24 8.16 -4.12 1.42
CA THR A 24 9.61 -3.92 1.50
C THR A 24 10.00 -2.98 2.63
N TYR A 25 9.20 -1.92 2.87
CA TYR A 25 9.51 -0.89 3.86
C TYR A 25 9.07 -1.29 5.28
N PHE A 26 7.86 -1.82 5.43
CA PHE A 26 7.24 -2.13 6.72
C PHE A 26 7.33 -3.63 7.10
N GLY A 27 7.67 -4.51 6.16
CA GLY A 27 7.76 -5.97 6.40
C GLY A 27 6.41 -6.71 6.43
N HIS A 28 5.28 -6.01 6.40
CA HIS A 28 3.93 -6.58 6.36
C HIS A 28 3.06 -5.88 5.32
N SER A 29 1.84 -6.39 5.07
CA SER A 29 0.92 -5.76 4.13
C SER A 29 0.09 -4.68 4.83
N PRO A 30 -0.36 -3.62 4.11
CA PRO A 30 -1.30 -2.65 4.65
C PRO A 30 -2.64 -3.28 5.07
N LYS A 31 -2.96 -4.46 4.54
CA LYS A 31 -4.14 -5.25 4.94
C LYS A 31 -4.00 -5.82 6.34
N ASP A 32 -2.79 -6.14 6.77
CA ASP A 32 -2.52 -6.75 8.07
C ASP A 32 -2.71 -5.75 9.21
N GLU A 33 -2.49 -4.46 8.95
CA GLU A 33 -2.70 -3.38 9.92
C GLU A 33 -4.17 -2.94 10.07
N ARG A 34 -5.01 -3.15 9.05
CA ARG A 34 -6.40 -2.64 9.01
C ARG A 34 -7.40 -3.54 9.74
N LYS A 35 -6.98 -4.18 10.84
CA LYS A 35 -7.85 -4.96 11.73
C LYS A 35 -8.96 -4.11 12.35
#